data_AF-A0A6L6FE32-F1
#
_entry.id   AF-A0A6L6FE32-F1
#
_cell.length_a   1.000
_cell.length_b   1.000
_cell.length_c   1.000
_cell.angle_alpha   90.00
_cell.angle_beta   90.00
_cell.angle_gamma   90.00
#
_symmetry.space_group_name_H-M   'P 1'
#
loop_
_entity.id
_entity.type
_entity.pdbx_description
1 polymer ?
#
loop_
_entity_poly.entity_id
_entity_poly.type
_entity_poly.pdbx_seq_one_letter_code
_entity_poly.pdbx_strand_id
1 'polypeptide(L)' 'MRQQLQLIHDLITRLIIPLFDTHHLQAALPIRLNPIINIEGQPYVLMTHLMSAISKSMLGKEIICIGY' A
#
# COMPACT_ATOMS: atom_id res chain seq x y z
N MET A 1 11.00 -16.03 -13.40
CA MET A 1 10.08 -14.92 -13.02
C MET A 1 10.82 -13.89 -12.15
N ARG A 2 11.69 -13.04 -12.72
CA ARG A 2 12.27 -11.87 -12.01
C ARG A 2 12.31 -10.59 -12.86
N GLN A 3 11.94 -10.66 -14.14
CA GLN A 3 12.20 -9.59 -15.11
C GLN A 3 11.08 -8.56 -15.25
N GLN A 4 9.82 -8.87 -14.89
CA GLN A 4 8.71 -7.92 -15.07
C GLN A 4 8.77 -6.69 -14.15
N LEU A 5 9.29 -6.82 -12.92
CA LEU A 5 9.28 -5.70 -11.95
C LEU A 5 10.32 -4.62 -12.28
N GLN A 6 11.42 -4.99 -12.93
CA GLN A 6 12.49 -4.05 -13.30
C GLN A 6 12.07 -3.11 -14.44
N LEU A 7 11.18 -3.54 -15.33
CA LEU A 7 10.69 -2.70 -16.43
C LEU A 7 9.89 -1.48 -15.95
N ILE A 8 9.29 -1.58 -14.76
CA ILE A 8 8.41 -0.55 -14.18
C ILE A 8 9.23 0.49 -13.39
N HIS A 9 10.51 0.23 -13.12
CA HIS A 9 11.34 1.14 -12.33
C HIS A 9 11.53 2.51 -12.99
N ASP A 10 11.65 2.54 -14.31
CA ASP A 10 11.88 3.75 -15.11
C ASP A 10 10.61 4.55 -15.36
N LEU A 11 9.43 4.03 -14.99
CA LEU A 11 8.19 4.78 -15.09
C LEU A 11 8.17 5.94 -14.10
N ILE A 12 7.56 7.04 -14.51
CA ILE A 12 7.31 8.18 -13.63
C ILE A 12 6.17 7.93 -12.64
N THR A 13 5.49 6.78 -12.70
CA THR A 13 4.37 6.41 -11.81
C THR A 13 4.72 5.22 -10.92
N ARG A 14 3.98 5.06 -9.82
CA ARG A 14 4.07 3.93 -8.90
C ARG A 14 2.67 3.41 -8.59
N LEU A 15 2.49 2.10 -8.69
CA LEU A 15 1.28 1.42 -8.22
C LEU A 15 1.33 1.40 -6.69
N ILE A 16 0.30 1.92 -6.04
CA ILE A 16 0.19 1.99 -4.59
C ILE A 16 -1.10 1.35 -4.11
N ILE A 17 -1.10 0.91 -2.86
CA ILE A 17 -2.30 0.56 -2.09
C ILE A 17 -2.32 1.51 -0.89
N PRO A 18 -3.36 2.34 -0.72
CA PRO A 18 -3.45 3.23 0.44
C PRO A 18 -3.57 2.45 1.75
N LEU A 19 -2.99 3.00 2.82
CA LEU A 19 -3.12 2.51 4.19
C LEU A 19 -4.05 3.42 4.97
N PHE A 20 -4.98 2.82 5.72
CA PHE A 20 -5.88 3.53 6.62
C PHE A 20 -5.71 2.99 8.03
N ASP A 21 -5.77 3.87 9.02
CA ASP A 21 -5.80 3.47 10.43
C ASP A 21 -7.13 2.77 10.73
N THR A 22 -7.06 1.58 11.34
CA THR A 22 -8.25 0.81 11.69
C THR A 22 -9.15 1.52 12.71
N HIS A 23 -8.61 2.43 13.54
CA HIS A 23 -9.38 3.22 14.50
C HIS A 23 -10.33 4.23 13.84
N HIS A 24 -10.10 4.59 12.59
CA HIS A 24 -10.93 5.55 11.84
C HIS A 24 -11.94 4.89 10.90
N LEU A 25 -12.02 3.56 10.88
CA LEU A 25 -12.97 2.83 10.02
C LEU A 25 -14.35 2.76 10.68
N GLN A 26 -15.36 3.28 9.98
CA GLN A 26 -16.76 3.25 10.44
C GLN A 26 -17.49 1.95 10.11
N ALA A 27 -16.95 1.13 9.20
CA ALA A 27 -17.60 -0.09 8.71
C ALA A 27 -16.62 -1.26 8.64
N ALA A 28 -17.14 -2.47 8.84
CA ALA A 28 -16.38 -3.70 8.65
C ALA A 28 -16.05 -3.88 7.16
N LEU A 29 -14.76 -4.03 6.84
CA LEU A 29 -14.29 -4.26 5.48
C LEU A 29 -14.04 -5.75 5.23
N PRO A 30 -14.20 -6.24 3.98
CA PRO A 30 -13.86 -7.62 3.64
C PRO A 30 -12.35 -7.87 3.87
N ILE A 31 -12.01 -8.62 4.93
CA ILE A 31 -10.64 -8.84 5.40
C ILE A 31 -9.75 -9.49 4.34
N ARG A 32 -10.31 -10.39 3.52
CA ARG A 32 -9.55 -11.03 2.44
C ARG A 32 -9.10 -10.06 1.35
N LEU A 33 -9.93 -9.04 1.06
CA LEU A 33 -9.60 -8.03 0.07
C LEU A 33 -8.74 -6.93 0.70
N ASN A 34 -9.03 -6.57 1.95
CA ASN A 34 -8.38 -5.48 2.66
C ASN A 34 -7.65 -6.05 3.88
N PRO A 35 -6.46 -6.64 3.69
CA PRO A 35 -5.71 -7.25 4.77
C PRO A 35 -5.27 -6.20 5.79
N ILE A 36 -5.17 -6.63 7.04
CA ILE A 36 -4.65 -5.82 8.14
C ILE A 36 -3.16 -6.15 8.30
N ILE A 37 -2.33 -5.12 8.39
CA ILE A 37 -0.90 -5.22 8.66
C ILE A 37 -0.57 -4.43 9.93
N ASN A 38 0.44 -4.87 10.67
CA ASN A 38 0.95 -4.15 11.82
C ASN A 38 2.20 -3.38 11.45
N ILE A 39 2.18 -2.07 11.68
CA ILE A 39 3.34 -1.18 11.53
C ILE A 39 3.63 -0.63 12.93
N GLU A 40 4.79 -0.97 13.49
CA GLU A 40 5.21 -0.51 14.83
C GLU A 40 4.17 -0.78 15.94
N GLY A 41 3.47 -1.93 15.84
CA GLY A 41 2.43 -2.33 16.80
C GLY A 41 1.07 -1.66 16.59
N GLN A 42 0.92 -0.79 15.58
CA GLN A 42 -0.34 -0.19 15.19
C GLN A 42 -0.97 -0.91 13.99
N PRO A 43 -2.26 -1.30 14.08
CA PRO A 43 -2.95 -1.98 12.99
C PRO A 43 -3.43 -1.00 11.92
N TYR A 44 -2.96 -1.23 10.69
CA TYR A 44 -3.40 -0.52 9.49
C TYR A 44 -4.09 -1.48 8.52
N VAL A 45 -5.11 -0.99 7.82
CA VAL A 45 -5.76 -1.74 6.75
C VAL A 45 -5.22 -1.30 5.39
N LEU A 46 -4.88 -2.27 4.55
CA LEU A 46 -4.59 -2.05 3.14
C LEU A 46 -5.89 -1.90 2.36
N MET A 47 -6.12 -0.74 1.76
CA MET A 47 -7.30 -0.47 0.94
C MET A 47 -7.09 -0.95 -0.50
N THR A 48 -7.00 -2.26 -0.69
CA THR A 48 -6.69 -2.87 -2.01
C THR A 48 -7.66 -2.43 -3.11
N HIS A 49 -8.92 -2.20 -2.76
CA HIS A 49 -9.93 -1.70 -3.71
C HIS A 49 -9.69 -0.24 -4.16
N LEU A 50 -8.84 0.52 -3.47
CA LEU A 50 -8.40 1.87 -3.83
C LEU A 50 -7.02 1.88 -4.50
N MET A 51 -6.51 0.70 -4.90
CA MET A 51 -5.24 0.57 -5.60
C MET A 51 -5.23 1.46 -6.84
N SER A 52 -4.17 2.26 -6.98
CA SER A 52 -4.06 3.25 -8.05
C SER A 52 -2.62 3.53 -8.41
N ALA A 53 -2.40 4.07 -9.60
CA ALA A 53 -1.10 4.57 -10.01
C ALA A 53 -1.00 6.07 -9.67
N ILE A 54 0.05 6.45 -8.94
CA ILE A 54 0.33 7.86 -8.64
C ILE A 54 1.67 8.28 -9.25
N SER A 55 1.89 9.58 -9.45
CA SER A 55 3.21 10.09 -9.84
C SER A 55 4.23 9.78 -8.75
N LYS A 56 5.45 9.37 -9.15
CA LYS A 56 6.59 9.17 -8.26
C LYS A 56 6.92 10.44 -7.46
N SER A 57 6.66 11.63 -8.02
CA SER A 57 6.86 12.91 -7.33
C SER A 57 5.91 13.16 -6.17
N MET A 58 4.82 12.40 -6.05
CA MET A 58 3.86 12.47 -4.95
C MET A 58 4.30 11.64 -3.74
N LEU A 59 5.25 10.72 -3.93
CA LEU A 59 5.75 9.91 -2.83
C LEU A 59 6.59 10.76 -1.87
N GLY A 60 6.26 10.66 -0.59
CA GLY A 60 7.04 11.25 0.49
C GLY A 60 8.28 10.43 0.83
N LYS A 61 8.89 10.77 1.97
CA LYS A 61 10.00 10.01 2.53
C LYS A 61 9.54 8.58 2.87
N GLU A 62 10.37 7.59 2.57
CA GLU A 62 10.18 6.23 3.07
C GLU A 62 10.21 6.23 4.60
N ILE A 63 9.19 5.63 5.22
CA ILE A 63 9.09 5.48 6.67
C ILE A 63 9.54 4.07 7.07
N ILE A 64 9.03 3.05 6.38
CA ILE A 64 9.32 1.64 6.65
C ILE A 64 9.17 0.79 5.38
N CYS A 65 9.98 -0.26 5.27
CA CYS A 65 9.84 -1.30 4.27
C CYS A 65 9.16 -2.52 4.89
N ILE A 66 8.01 -2.93 4.35
CA ILE A 66 7.24 -4.06 4.83
C ILE A 66 7.59 -5.26 3.93
N GLY A 67 8.47 -6.13 4.43
CA GLY A 67 8.84 -7.37 3.76
C GLY A 67 7.85 -8.50 4.02
N TYR A 68 7.81 -9.47 3.11
CA TYR A 68 7.25 -10.81 3.34
C TYR A 68 8.36 -11.77 3.75
#